data_AF-A0A959UCN6-F1
#
_entry.id   AF-A0A959UCN6-F1
#
_cell.length_a   1.000
_cell.length_b   1.000
_cell.length_c   1.000
_cell.angle_alpha   90.00
_cell.angle_beta   90.00
_cell.angle_gamma   90.00
#
_symmetry.space_group_name_H-M   'P 1'
#
loop_
_entity.id
_entity.type
_entity.pdbx_description
1 polymer ?
#
loop_
_entity_poly.entity_id
_entity_poly.type
_entity_poly.pdbx_seq_one_letter_code
_entity_poly.pdbx_strand_id
1 'polypeptide(L)'
;MKIPFKIPKYLANKYAFTGFVFIVWILFLDQNKVLTQIQYRMELNKLEEEKAFYEEEIKKTITDLEDLKSNPKSLEKFAREKYLMKKDNEELFVIVEE
;
A
#
# COMPACT_ATOMS: atom_id res chain seq x y z
N MET A 1 45.00 -34.43 -0.36
CA MET A 1 43.62 -34.82 0.02
C MET A 1 42.79 -34.89 -1.27
N LYS A 2 42.55 -36.09 -1.81
CA LYS A 2 41.77 -36.26 -3.06
C LYS A 2 40.30 -36.38 -2.67
N ILE A 3 39.48 -35.39 -3.00
CA ILE A 3 38.02 -35.49 -2.83
C ILE A 3 37.52 -36.38 -3.98
N PRO A 4 37.01 -37.59 -3.73
CA PRO A 4 36.47 -38.42 -4.80
C PRO A 4 35.03 -37.98 -5.04
N PHE A 5 34.84 -36.89 -5.79
CA PHE A 5 33.51 -36.49 -6.23
C PHE A 5 33.06 -37.48 -7.32
N LYS A 6 32.37 -38.56 -6.92
CA LYS A 6 31.71 -39.48 -7.84
C LYS A 6 30.51 -38.75 -8.44
N ILE A 7 30.70 -38.18 -9.63
CA ILE A 7 29.63 -37.56 -10.40
C ILE A 7 28.59 -38.64 -10.73
N PRO A 8 27.32 -38.45 -10.35
CA PRO A 8 26.26 -39.41 -10.67
C PRO A 8 26.12 -39.61 -12.18
N LYS A 9 25.85 -40.85 -12.65
CA LYS A 9 25.81 -41.18 -14.10
C LYS A 9 24.85 -40.31 -14.92
N TYR A 10 23.77 -39.79 -14.33
CA TYR A 10 22.86 -38.86 -14.99
C TYR A 10 23.48 -37.48 -15.22
N LEU A 11 24.42 -37.04 -14.38
CA LEU A 11 25.19 -35.80 -14.58
C LEU A 11 26.39 -35.98 -15.54
N ALA A 12 26.82 -37.23 -15.79
CA ALA A 12 27.85 -37.54 -16.76
C ALA A 12 27.34 -37.53 -18.22
N ASN A 13 26.02 -37.38 -18.41
CA ASN A 13 25.42 -37.20 -19.72
C ASN A 13 25.57 -35.73 -20.16
N LYS A 14 26.26 -35.50 -21.29
CA LYS A 14 26.47 -34.17 -21.89
C LYS A 14 25.16 -33.38 -22.05
N TYR A 15 24.04 -34.04 -22.36
CA TYR A 15 22.74 -33.39 -22.51
C TYR A 15 22.15 -32.93 -21.18
N ALA A 16 22.34 -33.72 -20.10
CA ALA A 16 21.85 -33.37 -18.76
C ALA A 16 22.66 -32.22 -18.15
N PHE A 17 23.98 -32.19 -18.39
CA PHE A 17 24.82 -31.08 -17.97
C PHE A 17 24.46 -29.78 -18.69
N THR A 18 24.30 -29.81 -20.02
CA THR A 18 23.86 -28.64 -20.79
C THR A 18 22.46 -28.18 -20.37
N GLY A 19 21.54 -29.11 -20.12
CA GLY A 19 20.20 -28.79 -19.60
C GLY A 19 20.25 -28.17 -18.20
N PHE A 20 21.09 -28.68 -17.30
CA PHE A 20 21.28 -28.11 -15.97
C PHE A 20 21.85 -26.69 -16.03
N VAL A 21 22.89 -26.47 -16.84
CA VAL A 21 23.46 -25.14 -17.06
C VAL A 21 22.42 -24.18 -17.66
N PHE A 22 21.57 -24.66 -18.58
CA PHE A 22 20.50 -23.87 -19.18
C PHE A 22 19.40 -23.50 -18.16
N ILE A 23 19.02 -24.44 -17.29
CA ILE A 23 18.08 -24.17 -16.19
C ILE A 23 18.65 -23.14 -15.22
N VAL A 24 19.91 -23.32 -14.80
CA VAL A 24 20.61 -22.35 -13.94
C VAL A 24 20.71 -20.99 -14.66
N TRP A 25 20.95 -20.96 -15.96
CA TRP A 25 20.97 -19.71 -16.75
C TRP A 25 19.62 -18.99 -16.71
N ILE A 26 18.51 -19.70 -16.97
CA ILE A 26 17.16 -19.12 -16.92
C ILE A 26 16.78 -18.68 -15.49
N LEU A 27 17.26 -19.37 -14.46
CA LEU A 27 16.94 -19.03 -13.07
C LEU A 27 17.76 -17.86 -12.53
N PHE A 28 19.03 -17.70 -12.96
CA PHE A 28 19.96 -16.74 -12.36
C PHE A 28 20.40 -15.60 -13.29
N LEU A 29 20.53 -15.86 -14.60
CA LEU A 29 21.00 -14.88 -15.59
C LEU A 29 19.86 -14.25 -16.40
N ASP A 30 18.78 -15.01 -16.65
CA ASP A 30 17.61 -14.47 -17.32
C ASP A 30 16.84 -13.51 -16.39
N GLN A 31 16.30 -12.44 -16.97
CA GLN A 31 15.69 -11.32 -16.25
C GLN A 31 14.36 -11.68 -15.57
N ASN A 32 13.96 -12.95 -15.58
CA ASN A 32 12.81 -13.52 -14.90
C ASN A 32 13.05 -13.57 -13.38
N LYS A 33 13.22 -12.39 -12.77
CA LYS A 33 13.24 -12.21 -11.32
C LYS A 33 11.80 -12.40 -10.82
N VAL A 34 11.42 -13.65 -10.58
CA VAL A 34 10.16 -14.02 -9.90
C VAL A 34 9.98 -13.19 -8.63
N LEU A 35 11.08 -12.92 -7.91
CA LEU A 35 11.09 -12.04 -6.74
C LEU A 35 10.61 -10.62 -7.05
N THR A 36 11.09 -10.02 -8.15
CA THR A 36 10.67 -8.68 -8.58
C THR A 36 9.21 -8.69 -9.01
N GLN A 37 8.74 -9.75 -9.68
CA GLN A 37 7.31 -9.89 -10.01
C GLN A 37 6.43 -9.98 -8.75
N ILE A 38 6.88 -10.67 -7.71
CA ILE A 38 6.18 -10.71 -6.41
C ILE A 38 6.15 -9.33 -5.77
N GLN A 39 7.28 -8.61 -5.76
CA GLN A 39 7.35 -7.24 -5.24
C GLN A 39 6.37 -6.30 -5.96
N TYR A 40 6.34 -6.34 -7.30
CA TYR A 40 5.38 -5.54 -8.07
C TYR A 40 3.92 -5.90 -7.77
N ARG A 41 3.61 -7.18 -7.56
CA ARG A 41 2.25 -7.59 -7.17
C ARG A 41 1.88 -7.08 -5.78
N MET A 42 2.81 -7.11 -4.84
CA MET A 42 2.58 -6.56 -3.49
C MET A 42 2.38 -5.04 -3.54
N GLU A 43 3.20 -4.34 -4.31
CA GLU A 43 3.09 -2.89 -4.50
C GLU A 43 1.79 -2.50 -5.19
N LEU A 44 1.37 -3.26 -6.21
CA LEU A 44 0.10 -3.05 -6.89
C LEU A 44 -1.08 -3.22 -5.94
N ASN A 45 -1.11 -4.30 -5.16
CA ASN A 45 -2.18 -4.52 -4.17
C ASN A 45 -2.23 -3.39 -3.12
N LYS A 46 -1.07 -2.93 -2.67
CA LYS A 46 -0.97 -1.81 -1.72
C LYS A 46 -1.54 -0.52 -2.32
N LEU A 47 -1.19 -0.21 -3.57
CA LEU A 47 -1.71 0.97 -4.27
C LEU A 47 -3.22 0.89 -4.50
N GLU A 48 -3.75 -0.30 -4.79
CA GLU A 48 -5.20 -0.52 -4.92
C GLU A 48 -5.93 -0.31 -3.59
N GLU A 49 -5.36 -0.77 -2.47
CA GLU A 49 -5.91 -0.56 -1.13
C GLU A 49 -5.88 0.93 -0.75
N GLU A 50 -4.76 1.61 -0.97
CA GLU A 50 -4.64 3.07 -0.74
C GLU A 50 -5.65 3.84 -1.60
N LYS A 51 -5.82 3.47 -2.86
CA LYS A 51 -6.81 4.07 -3.75
C LYS A 51 -8.23 3.89 -3.20
N ALA A 52 -8.60 2.68 -2.80
CA ALA A 52 -9.93 2.40 -2.26
C ALA A 52 -10.21 3.22 -1.00
N PHE A 53 -9.22 3.32 -0.10
CA PHE A 53 -9.30 4.16 1.10
C PHE A 53 -9.56 5.63 0.77
N TYR A 54 -8.79 6.22 -0.14
CA TYR A 54 -8.97 7.63 -0.51
C TYR A 54 -10.29 7.88 -1.25
N GLU A 55 -10.76 6.94 -2.08
CA GLU A 55 -12.08 7.06 -2.72
C GLU A 55 -13.22 7.10 -1.70
N GLU A 56 -13.11 6.35 -0.60
CA GLU A 56 -14.07 6.39 0.51
C GLU A 56 -14.01 7.72 1.28
N GLU A 57 -12.80 8.16 1.65
CA GLU A 57 -12.60 9.42 2.37
C GLU A 57 -13.05 10.64 1.54
N ILE A 58 -12.83 10.61 0.21
CA ILE A 58 -13.34 11.66 -0.70
C ILE A 58 -14.87 11.68 -0.68
N LYS A 59 -15.53 10.52 -0.78
CA LYS A 59 -17.01 10.46 -0.73
C LYS A 59 -17.54 11.04 0.57
N LYS A 60 -16.97 10.62 1.70
CA LYS A 60 -17.33 11.12 3.03
C LYS A 60 -17.13 12.63 3.13
N THR A 61 -15.97 13.12 2.71
CA THR A 61 -15.66 14.55 2.71
C THR A 61 -16.64 15.35 1.85
N ILE A 62 -17.03 14.83 0.68
CA ILE A 62 -18.03 15.48 -0.18
C ILE A 62 -19.38 15.55 0.53
N THR A 63 -19.83 14.46 1.16
CA THR A 63 -21.07 14.44 1.93
C THR A 63 -21.03 15.43 3.09
N ASP A 64 -19.95 15.44 3.89
CA ASP A 64 -19.77 16.40 4.97
C ASP A 64 -19.82 17.86 4.45
N LEU A 65 -19.20 18.12 3.31
CA LEU A 65 -19.20 19.44 2.68
C LEU A 65 -20.60 19.84 2.21
N GLU A 66 -21.37 18.91 1.64
CA GLU A 66 -22.75 19.14 1.22
C GLU A 66 -23.68 19.40 2.42
N ASP A 67 -23.51 18.67 3.52
CA ASP A 67 -24.23 18.90 4.78
C ASP A 67 -23.92 20.26 5.39
N LEU A 68 -22.65 20.72 5.30
CA LEU A 68 -22.24 22.05 5.72
C LEU A 68 -22.82 23.16 4.83
N LYS A 69 -22.96 22.91 3.52
CA LYS A 69 -23.51 23.90 2.58
C LYS A 69 -25.03 24.00 2.61
N SER A 70 -25.70 22.87 2.82
CA SER A 70 -27.17 22.79 2.74
C SER A 70 -27.87 23.35 3.97
N ASN A 71 -27.23 23.32 5.14
CA ASN A 71 -27.85 23.74 6.40
C ASN A 71 -27.02 24.77 7.18
N PRO A 72 -27.46 26.04 7.27
CA PRO A 72 -26.79 27.08 8.06
C PRO A 72 -26.58 26.71 9.53
N LYS A 73 -27.50 25.93 10.12
CA LYS A 73 -27.41 25.49 11.52
C LYS A 73 -26.30 24.43 11.70
N SER A 74 -26.12 23.53 10.72
CA SER A 74 -25.03 22.55 10.71
C SER A 74 -23.68 23.24 10.54
N LEU A 75 -23.61 24.26 9.68
CA LEU A 75 -22.42 25.08 9.49
C LEU A 75 -22.03 25.84 10.77
N GLU A 76 -22.99 26.49 11.42
CA GLU A 76 -22.74 27.19 12.69
C GLU A 76 -22.28 26.24 13.79
N LYS A 77 -22.92 25.07 13.91
CA LYS A 77 -22.51 24.03 14.87
C LYS A 77 -21.07 23.59 14.62
N PHE A 78 -20.71 23.30 13.36
CA PHE A 78 -19.35 22.90 12.99
C PHE A 78 -18.34 24.02 13.28
N ALA A 79 -18.62 25.27 12.94
CA ALA A 79 -17.75 26.40 13.24
C ALA A 79 -17.52 26.58 14.75
N ARG A 80 -18.56 26.40 15.56
CA ARG A 80 -18.50 26.49 17.03
C ARG A 80 -17.76 25.31 17.66
N GLU A 81 -18.02 24.07 17.24
CA GLU A 81 -17.43 22.87 17.86
C GLU A 81 -15.99 22.62 17.39
N LYS A 82 -15.71 22.78 16.09
CA LYS A 82 -14.39 22.47 15.52
C LYS A 82 -13.40 23.61 15.63
N TYR A 83 -13.87 24.85 15.49
CA TYR A 83 -13.02 26.05 15.40
C TYR A 83 -13.27 27.05 16.53
N LEU A 84 -14.17 26.74 17.47
CA LEU A 84 -14.50 27.62 18.61
C LEU A 84 -14.91 29.04 18.17
N MET A 85 -15.52 29.16 16.98
CA MET A 85 -15.95 30.44 16.45
C MET A 85 -17.10 31.02 17.29
N LYS A 86 -17.08 32.34 17.48
CA LYS A 86 -18.11 33.11 18.19
C LYS A 86 -18.47 34.36 17.39
N LYS A 87 -19.65 34.94 17.64
CA LYS A 87 -19.99 36.27 17.12
C LYS A 87 -19.32 37.35 17.97
N ASP A 88 -19.15 38.55 17.41
CA ASP A 88 -18.49 39.67 18.10
C ASP A 88 -19.20 40.06 19.42
N ASN A 89 -20.51 39.81 19.51
CA ASN A 89 -21.35 40.07 20.67
C ASN A 89 -21.51 38.87 21.63
N GLU A 90 -20.70 37.82 21.48
CA GLU A 90 -20.76 36.61 22.31
C GLU A 90 -19.43 36.36 23.05
N GLU A 91 -19.50 35.75 24.24
CA GLU A 91 -18.34 35.27 25.00
C GLU A 91 -18.32 33.73 24.99
N LEU A 92 -17.15 33.14 24.72
CA LEU A 92 -16.97 31.69 24.60
C LEU A 92 -16.27 31.17 25.86
N PHE A 93 -16.91 30.22 26.55
CA PHE A 93 -16.35 29.56 27.74
C PHE A 93 -16.02 28.10 27.40
N VAL A 94 -14.76 27.70 27.56
CA VAL A 94 -14.31 26.30 27.40
C VAL A 94 -14.09 25.72 28.80
N ILE A 95 -14.88 24.71 29.16
CA ILE A 95 -14.76 24.02 30.44
C ILE A 95 -13.81 22.84 30.24
N VAL A 96 -12.68 22.85 30.94
CA VAL A 96 -11.72 21.75 30.98
C VAL A 96 -11.87 21.07 32.34
N GLU A 97 -12.15 19.77 32.35
CA GLU A 97 -12.10 18.99 33.59
C GLU A 97 -10.63 18.80 33.98
N GLU A 98 -10.27 19.18 35.22
CA GLU A 98 -8.93 19.00 35.81
C GLU A 98 -8.65 17.54 36.22
#